data_AF-A0A838Q047-F1
#
_entry.id   AF-A0A838Q047-F1
#
_cell.length_a   1.000
_cell.length_b   1.000
_cell.length_c   1.000
_cell.angle_alpha   90.00
_cell.angle_beta   90.00
_cell.angle_gamma   90.00
#
_symmetry.space_group_name_H-M   'P 1'
#
loop_
_entity.id
_entity.type
_entity.pdbx_description
1 polymer ?
#
loop_
_entity_poly.entity_id
_entity_poly.type
_entity_poly.pdbx_seq_one_letter_code
_entity_poly.pdbx_strand_id
1 'polypeptide(L)'
;MVQRLDRLDSASRHARLDPPLLAAIEESPGLRSGDLAERLGDEQVRLKRRVRRLKDLGLTESLGIGYRLSPRGQAVTERLMGG
;
A
#
# COMPACT_ATOMS: atom_id res chain seq x y z
N MET A 1 1.60 29.98 12.99
CA MET A 1 0.37 29.55 12.29
C MET A 1 0.74 28.50 11.22
N VAL A 2 1.09 27.25 11.61
CA VAL A 2 1.55 26.20 10.65
C VAL A 2 0.96 24.80 10.93
N GLN A 3 0.46 24.52 12.15
CA GLN A 3 0.04 23.16 12.55
C GLN A 3 -1.17 22.57 11.79
N ARG A 4 -1.93 23.37 11.02
CA ARG A 4 -3.09 22.87 10.25
C ARG A 4 -2.69 22.30 8.89
N LEU A 5 -1.56 22.75 8.32
CA LEU A 5 -1.06 22.23 7.05
C LEU A 5 -0.43 20.84 7.22
N ASP A 6 0.41 20.64 8.24
CA ASP A 6 1.12 19.36 8.44
C ASP A 6 0.17 18.17 8.68
N ARG A 7 -0.96 18.39 9.35
CA ARG A 7 -1.98 17.33 9.55
C ARG A 7 -2.68 16.96 8.25
N LEU A 8 -3.00 17.94 7.40
CA LEU A 8 -3.61 17.70 6.09
C LEU A 8 -2.62 17.02 5.15
N ASP A 9 -1.35 17.42 5.18
CA ASP A 9 -0.29 16.85 4.36
C ASP A 9 0.02 15.40 4.79
N SER A 10 0.07 15.13 6.10
CA SER A 10 0.29 13.79 6.65
C SER A 10 -0.87 12.85 6.36
N ALA A 11 -2.12 13.31 6.52
CA ALA A 11 -3.32 12.54 6.18
C ALA A 11 -3.38 12.26 4.67
N SER A 12 -3.05 13.24 3.84
CA SER A 12 -2.99 13.08 2.37
C SER A 12 -1.90 12.11 1.94
N ARG A 13 -0.73 12.10 2.61
CA ARG A 13 0.32 11.12 2.36
C ARG A 13 -0.10 9.74 2.82
N HIS A 14 -0.68 9.59 4.01
CA HIS A 14 -1.22 8.32 4.49
C HIS A 14 -2.25 7.73 3.52
N ALA A 15 -3.19 8.54 3.05
CA ALA A 15 -4.17 8.10 2.06
C ALA A 15 -3.53 7.68 0.72
N ARG A 16 -2.39 8.27 0.34
CA ARG A 16 -1.62 7.86 -0.85
C ARG A 16 -0.79 6.59 -0.63
N LEU A 17 -0.31 6.36 0.59
CA LEU A 17 0.51 5.20 0.95
C LEU A 17 -0.31 3.93 1.16
N ASP A 18 -1.61 4.07 1.40
CA ASP A 18 -2.54 2.94 1.49
C ASP A 18 -2.09 1.85 2.48
N PRO A 19 -1.98 2.18 3.80
CA PRO A 19 -1.48 1.26 4.82
C PRO A 19 -2.17 -0.12 4.83
N PRO A 20 -3.50 -0.23 4.67
CA PRO A 20 -4.17 -1.53 4.61
C PRO A 20 -3.66 -2.42 3.47
N LEU A 21 -3.39 -1.83 2.30
CA LEU A 21 -2.88 -2.59 1.16
C LEU A 21 -1.41 -2.97 1.34
N LEU A 22 -0.60 -2.07 1.91
CA LEU A 22 0.80 -2.36 2.23
C LEU A 22 0.93 -3.53 3.21
N ALA A 23 0.14 -3.51 4.30
CA ALA A 23 0.07 -4.59 5.27
C ALA A 23 -0.39 -5.91 4.64
N ALA A 24 -1.46 -5.89 3.83
CA ALA A 24 -1.97 -7.10 3.20
C ALA A 24 -0.97 -7.73 2.19
N ILE A 25 -0.17 -6.92 1.51
CA ILE A 25 0.90 -7.41 0.62
C ILE A 25 2.07 -7.97 1.43
N GLU A 26 2.41 -7.36 2.56
CA GLU A 26 3.46 -7.83 3.47
C GLU A 26 3.13 -9.18 4.10
N GLU A 27 1.89 -9.34 4.58
CA GLU A 27 1.41 -10.59 5.19
C GLU A 27 1.32 -11.74 4.19
N SER A 28 1.18 -11.46 2.89
CA SER A 28 0.94 -12.49 1.87
C SER A 28 1.55 -12.13 0.51
N PRO A 29 2.89 -12.12 0.44
CA PRO A 29 3.59 -11.83 -0.80
C PRO A 29 3.27 -12.91 -1.85
N GLY A 30 2.95 -12.46 -3.07
CA GLY A 30 2.58 -13.34 -4.19
C GLY A 30 1.13 -13.80 -4.22
N LEU A 31 0.29 -13.33 -3.29
CA LEU A 31 -1.15 -13.58 -3.37
C LEU A 31 -1.75 -12.95 -4.64
N ARG A 32 -2.64 -13.69 -5.32
CA ARG A 32 -3.29 -13.20 -6.54
C ARG A 32 -4.08 -11.94 -6.25
N SER A 33 -4.19 -11.07 -7.25
CA SER A 33 -4.92 -9.81 -7.09
C SER A 33 -6.40 -9.99 -6.75
N GLY A 34 -7.03 -11.09 -7.19
CA GLY A 34 -8.43 -11.39 -6.84
C GLY A 34 -8.57 -11.67 -5.36
N ASP A 35 -7.85 -12.69 -4.90
CA ASP A 35 -7.84 -13.13 -3.50
C ASP A 35 -7.41 -11.99 -2.55
N LEU A 36 -6.43 -11.17 -2.95
CA LEU A 36 -6.01 -10.00 -2.18
C LEU A 36 -7.12 -8.94 -2.09
N ALA A 37 -7.90 -8.75 -3.17
CA ALA A 37 -9.01 -7.81 -3.18
C ALA A 37 -10.18 -8.32 -2.32
N GLU A 38 -10.48 -9.61 -2.39
CA GLU A 38 -11.49 -10.26 -1.53
C GLU A 38 -11.12 -10.12 -0.05
N ARG A 39 -9.86 -10.34 0.33
CA ARG A 39 -9.38 -10.14 1.70
C ARG A 39 -9.57 -8.70 2.20
N LEU A 40 -9.42 -7.73 1.31
CA LEU A 40 -9.60 -6.31 1.61
C LEU A 40 -11.06 -5.85 1.48
N GLY A 41 -11.98 -6.74 1.11
CA GLY A 41 -13.38 -6.39 0.85
C GLY A 41 -13.56 -5.39 -0.30
N ASP A 42 -12.66 -5.40 -1.28
CA ASP A 42 -12.59 -4.43 -2.38
C ASP A 42 -12.71 -5.13 -3.74
N GLU A 43 -12.99 -4.34 -4.78
CA GLU A 43 -13.05 -4.84 -6.15
C GLU A 43 -11.64 -5.03 -6.71
N GLN A 44 -11.38 -6.15 -7.42
CA GLN A 44 -10.06 -6.42 -8.01
C GLN A 44 -9.56 -5.26 -8.90
N VAL A 45 -10.45 -4.61 -9.65
CA VAL A 45 -10.10 -3.46 -10.51
C VAL A 45 -9.63 -2.27 -9.69
N ARG A 46 -10.27 -1.99 -8.55
CA ARG A 46 -9.86 -0.92 -7.62
C ARG A 46 -8.52 -1.25 -6.98
N LEU A 47 -8.33 -2.49 -6.54
CA LEU A 47 -7.06 -2.95 -6.01
C LEU A 47 -5.92 -2.76 -7.01
N LYS A 48 -6.10 -3.15 -8.28
CA LYS A 48 -5.06 -2.93 -9.32
C LYS A 48 -4.70 -1.46 -9.49
N ARG A 49 -5.67 -0.53 -9.39
CA ARG A 49 -5.39 0.92 -9.43
C ARG A 49 -4.58 1.38 -8.22
N ARG A 50 -4.93 0.91 -7.02
CA ARG A 50 -4.20 1.20 -5.78
C ARG A 50 -2.77 0.67 -5.84
N VAL A 51 -2.58 -0.59 -6.25
CA VAL A 51 -1.27 -1.20 -6.45
C VAL A 51 -0.43 -0.44 -7.47
N ARG A 52 -1.02 0.00 -8.59
CA ARG A 52 -0.30 0.81 -9.58
C ARG A 52 0.24 2.11 -8.97
N ARG A 53 -0.56 2.81 -8.15
CA ARG A 53 -0.06 4.01 -7.43
C ARG A 53 1.11 3.68 -6.51
N LEU A 54 1.04 2.58 -5.75
CA LEU A 54 2.14 2.17 -4.87
C LEU A 54 3.40 1.79 -5.66
N LYS A 55 3.23 1.17 -6.83
CA LYS A 55 4.32 0.85 -7.75
C LYS A 55 4.98 2.10 -8.31
N ASP A 56 4.19 3.10 -8.71
CA ASP A 56 4.69 4.40 -9.19
C ASP A 56 5.46 5.16 -8.08
N LEU A 57 5.12 4.92 -6.81
CA LEU A 57 5.86 5.42 -5.64
C LEU A 57 7.08 4.55 -5.26
N GLY A 58 7.33 3.47 -5.99
CA GLY A 58 8.42 2.52 -5.74
C GLY A 58 8.25 1.69 -4.47
N LEU A 59 7.01 1.48 -4.00
CA LEU A 59 6.70 0.75 -2.76
C LEU A 59 6.31 -0.72 -2.98
N THR A 60 5.89 -1.07 -4.20
CA THR A 60 5.49 -2.44 -4.54
C THR A 60 6.14 -2.90 -5.84
N GLU A 61 6.31 -4.22 -5.96
CA GLU A 61 6.82 -4.89 -7.14
C GLU A 61 5.82 -5.94 -7.64
N SER A 62 5.68 -6.04 -8.96
CA SER A 62 4.83 -7.05 -9.59
C SER A 62 5.60 -8.35 -9.72
N LEU A 63 4.96 -9.46 -9.36
CA LEU A 63 5.49 -10.81 -9.56
C LEU A 63 4.80 -11.46 -10.76
N GLY A 64 5.26 -12.66 -11.14
CA GLY A 64 4.51 -13.51 -12.09
C GLY A 64 3.10 -13.84 -11.58
N ILE A 65 2.93 -13.93 -10.25
CA ILE A 65 1.65 -14.06 -9.57
C ILE A 65 1.65 -13.09 -8.38
N GLY A 66 0.71 -12.14 -8.37
CA GLY A 66 0.54 -11.23 -7.24
C GLY A 66 1.59 -10.13 -7.13
N TYR A 67 1.82 -9.68 -5.89
CA TYR A 67 2.64 -8.53 -5.56
C TYR A 67 3.51 -8.80 -4.33
N ARG A 68 4.61 -8.07 -4.19
CA ARG A 68 5.38 -7.96 -2.95
C ARG A 68 5.72 -6.50 -2.67
N LEU A 69 6.11 -6.21 -1.44
CA LEU A 69 6.71 -4.91 -1.11
C LEU A 69 8.13 -4.83 -1.68
N SER A 70 8.50 -3.64 -2.13
CA SER A 70 9.92 -3.33 -2.39
C SER A 70 10.64 -3.12 -1.05
N PRO A 71 11.99 -3.07 -1.02
CA PRO A 71 12.73 -2.72 0.20
C PRO A 71 12.29 -1.37 0.80
N ARG A 72 11.95 -0.40 -0.06
CA ARG A 72 11.38 0.89 0.38
C ARG A 72 9.97 0.74 0.93
N GLY A 73 9.15 -0.12 0.30
CA GLY A 73 7.80 -0.45 0.76
C GLY A 73 7.81 -1.01 2.17
N GLN A 74 8.66 -1.99 2.44
CA GLN A 74 8.83 -2.60 3.77
C GLN A 74 9.18 -1.54 4.83
N ALA A 75 10.21 -0.74 4.59
CA ALA A 75 10.62 0.33 5.51
C ALA A 75 9.51 1.38 5.75
N VAL A 76 8.65 1.61 4.77
CA VAL A 76 7.47 2.48 4.93
C VAL A 76 6.40 1.78 5.76
N THR A 77 6.08 0.52 5.48
CA THR A 77 5.10 -0.26 6.24
C THR A 77 5.50 -0.38 7.71
N GLU A 78 6.76 -0.71 8.00
CA GLU A 78 7.30 -0.75 9.36
C GLU A 78 7.08 0.57 10.10
N ARG A 79 7.36 1.71 9.45
CA ARG A 79 7.14 3.04 10.03
C ARG A 79 5.67 3.37 10.27
N LEU A 80 4.75 2.79 9.49
CA LEU A 80 3.31 2.99 9.62
C LEU A 80 2.69 2.09 10.68
N MET A 81 3.22 0.88 10.85
CA MET A 81 2.68 -0.17 11.73
C MET A 81 3.38 -0.25 13.10
N GLY A 82 4.56 0.36 13.24
CA GLY A 82 5.41 0.26 14.43
C GLY A 82 6.18 1.54 14.78
N GLY A 83 5.58 2.71 14.52
CA GLY A 83 6.05 4.00 15.06
C GLY A 83 5.37 4.38 16.37
#